data_AF-A0A9D8XY02-F1
#
_entry.id   AF-A0A9D8XY02-F1
#
_cell.length_a   1.000
_cell.length_b   1.000
_cell.length_c   1.000
_cell.angle_alpha   90.00
_cell.angle_beta   90.00
_cell.angle_gamma   90.00
#
_symmetry.space_group_name_H-M   'P 1'
#
loop_
_entity.id
_entity.type
_entity.pdbx_description
1 polymer ?
#
loop_
_entity_poly.entity_id
_entity_poly.type
_entity_poly.pdbx_seq_one_letter_code
_entity_poly.pdbx_strand_id
1 'polypeptide(L)'
;DTFDKDPGSVLSDAYDMVCNGNEIGGGSVRIHDQDVQQRVFNVLGIGKKEAEEKFGFLLEALKYGTPPCAGIAFGWDRCVELLTGKDTIREVIAFPKFGAGKDLLTGAPSSITALQRKEAGVDYEQ
;
A
#
# COMPACT_ATOMS: atom_id res chain seq x y z
N ASP A 1 17.66 18.76 5.76
CA ASP A 1 17.40 17.94 6.96
C ASP A 1 16.58 18.74 7.98
N THR A 2 15.36 19.13 7.58
CA THR A 2 14.46 20.01 8.35
C THR A 2 13.00 19.54 8.31
N PHE A 3 12.75 18.33 7.81
CA PHE A 3 11.41 17.82 7.54
C PHE A 3 10.54 17.62 8.79
N ASP A 4 11.18 17.55 9.95
CA ASP A 4 10.57 17.51 11.27
C ASP A 4 10.17 18.89 11.81
N LYS A 5 10.70 19.98 11.23
CA LYS A 5 10.43 21.36 11.66
C LYS A 5 9.56 22.12 10.67
N ASP A 6 9.77 21.90 9.38
CA ASP A 6 8.98 22.48 8.29
C ASP A 6 8.67 21.38 7.27
N PRO A 7 7.69 20.51 7.54
CA PRO A 7 7.37 19.39 6.67
C PRO A 7 6.86 19.82 5.29
N GLY A 8 6.25 21.01 5.20
CA GLY A 8 5.59 21.49 3.99
C GLY A 8 6.55 21.91 2.87
N SER A 9 7.79 22.27 3.19
CA SER A 9 8.81 22.66 2.20
C SER A 9 9.68 21.51 1.74
N VAL A 10 9.51 20.31 2.30
CA VAL A 10 10.37 19.17 2.00
C VAL A 10 9.90 18.44 0.76
N LEU A 11 10.85 18.16 -0.13
CA LEU A 11 10.64 17.34 -1.31
C LEU A 11 10.95 15.87 -1.00
N SER A 12 10.13 14.98 -1.56
CA SER A 12 10.40 13.54 -1.57
C SER A 12 11.21 13.15 -2.80
N ASP A 13 12.03 12.11 -2.68
CA ASP A 13 12.63 11.42 -3.83
C ASP A 13 11.68 10.33 -4.36
N ALA A 14 10.51 10.80 -4.80
CA ALA A 14 9.42 9.99 -5.35
C ALA A 14 9.17 10.39 -6.81
N TYR A 15 8.64 9.44 -7.57
CA TYR A 15 8.45 9.60 -9.00
C TYR A 15 7.22 8.83 -9.46
N ASP A 16 6.43 9.46 -10.33
CA ASP A 16 5.26 8.88 -10.97
C ASP A 16 5.46 8.76 -12.48
N MET A 17 4.91 7.71 -13.07
CA MET A 17 4.79 7.55 -14.51
C MET A 17 3.34 7.80 -14.94
N VAL A 18 3.17 8.81 -15.79
CA VAL A 18 1.86 9.22 -16.29
C VAL A 18 1.81 9.01 -17.81
N CYS A 19 0.74 8.39 -18.29
CA CYS A 19 0.47 8.17 -19.71
C CYS A 19 -0.95 8.66 -20.05
N ASN A 20 -1.07 9.58 -21.01
CA ASN A 20 -2.35 10.15 -21.45
C ASN A 20 -3.25 10.63 -20.30
N GLY A 21 -2.66 11.26 -19.28
CA GLY A 21 -3.39 11.75 -18.11
C GLY A 21 -3.74 10.69 -17.05
N ASN A 22 -3.28 9.45 -17.21
CA ASN A 22 -3.47 8.38 -16.24
C ASN A 22 -2.14 8.06 -15.55
N GLU A 23 -2.14 7.97 -14.23
CA GLU A 23 -1.04 7.35 -13.49
C GLU A 23 -1.00 5.84 -13.82
N ILE A 24 0.14 5.37 -14.31
CA ILE A 24 0.35 3.95 -14.66
C ILE A 24 1.40 3.28 -13.80
N GLY A 25 2.12 4.05 -12.98
CA GLY A 25 3.05 3.52 -12.00
C GLY A 25 3.68 4.62 -11.16
N GLY A 26 4.26 4.22 -10.03
CA GLY A 26 4.83 5.15 -9.07
C GLY A 26 5.83 4.45 -8.15
N GLY A 27 6.74 5.22 -7.57
CA GLY A 27 7.83 4.69 -6.77
C GLY A 27 8.59 5.76 -6.00
N SER A 28 9.55 5.30 -5.21
CA SER A 28 10.45 6.19 -4.49
C SER A 28 11.76 5.51 -4.14
N VAL A 29 12.78 6.32 -3.87
CA VAL A 29 13.92 5.90 -3.06
C VAL A 29 13.45 5.64 -1.63
N ARG A 30 13.96 4.59 -1.00
CA ARG A 30 13.55 4.15 0.34
C ARG A 30 14.51 4.67 1.39
N ILE A 31 13.94 5.04 2.53
CA ILE A 31 14.70 5.34 3.74
C ILE A 31 15.33 4.03 4.22
N HIS A 32 16.64 4.03 4.38
CA HIS A 32 17.43 2.90 4.88
C HIS A 32 18.14 3.22 6.21
N ASP A 33 17.91 4.42 6.74
CA ASP A 33 18.42 4.89 8.03
C ASP A 33 17.28 4.85 9.07
N GLN A 34 17.52 4.16 10.19
CA GLN A 34 16.51 3.96 11.22
C GLN A 34 16.09 5.26 11.91
N ASP A 35 17.03 6.17 12.17
CA ASP A 35 16.76 7.42 12.86
C ASP A 35 15.92 8.35 11.98
N VAL A 36 16.22 8.37 10.68
CA VAL A 36 15.40 9.10 9.70
C VAL A 36 13.99 8.52 9.64
N GLN A 37 13.85 7.19 9.56
CA GLN A 37 12.53 6.54 9.51
C GLN A 37 11.70 6.83 10.77
N GLN A 38 12.34 6.82 11.95
CA GLN A 38 11.67 7.14 13.21
C GLN A 38 11.23 8.61 13.30
N ARG A 39 12.04 9.55 12.80
CA ARG A 39 11.65 10.96 12.69
C ARG A 39 10.46 11.15 11.75
N VAL A 40 10.41 10.43 10.63
CA VAL A 40 9.25 10.45 9.72
C VAL A 40 7.99 9.93 10.42
N PHE A 41 8.08 8.82 11.17
CA PHE A 41 6.95 8.34 11.97
C PHE A 41 6.45 9.38 12.98
N ASN A 42 7.36 10.09 13.66
CA ASN A 42 6.96 11.15 14.59
C ASN A 42 6.21 12.29 13.90
N VAL A 43 6.66 12.70 12.70
CA VAL A 43 5.97 13.74 11.89
C VAL A 43 4.57 13.28 11.47
N LEU A 44 4.39 11.98 11.20
CA LEU A 44 3.10 11.36 10.89
C LEU A 44 2.22 11.12 12.13
N GLY A 45 2.69 11.47 13.34
CA GLY A 45 1.96 11.27 14.60
C GLY A 45 2.01 9.84 15.13
N ILE A 46 2.87 8.98 14.58
CA ILE A 46 3.04 7.59 15.01
C ILE A 46 4.09 7.56 16.13
N GLY A 47 3.63 7.35 17.36
CA GLY A 47 4.51 7.30 18.53
C GLY A 47 5.39 6.05 18.56
N LYS A 48 6.48 6.08 19.34
CA LYS A 48 7.48 4.99 19.40
C LYS A 48 6.87 3.61 19.68
N LYS A 49 5.91 3.51 20.62
CA LYS A 49 5.27 2.24 20.97
C LYS A 49 4.48 1.66 19.81
N GLU A 50 3.70 2.50 19.13
CA GLU A 50 2.91 2.11 17.96
C GLU A 50 3.81 1.76 16.77
N ALA A 51 4.88 2.52 16.57
CA ALA A 51 5.88 2.26 15.54
C ALA A 51 6.54 0.89 15.75
N GLU A 52 6.91 0.56 16.98
CA GLU A 52 7.49 -0.75 17.30
C GLU A 52 6.48 -1.89 17.11
N GLU A 53 5.23 -1.70 17.54
CA GLU A 53 4.17 -2.71 17.43
C GLU A 53 3.82 -3.02 15.97
N LYS A 54 3.72 -2.00 15.12
CA LYS A 54 3.30 -2.15 13.71
C LYS A 54 4.47 -2.36 12.75
N PHE A 55 5.63 -1.78 13.04
CA PHE A 55 6.77 -1.69 12.12
C PHE A 55 8.10 -2.12 12.75
N GLY A 56 8.12 -2.71 13.95
CA GLY A 56 9.34 -3.12 14.65
C GLY A 56 10.22 -4.04 13.81
N PHE A 57 9.63 -4.98 13.06
CA PHE A 57 10.36 -5.86 12.15
C PHE A 57 11.16 -5.09 11.09
N LEU A 58 10.61 -3.98 10.58
CA LEU A 58 11.27 -3.12 9.59
C LEU A 58 12.37 -2.29 10.26
N LEU A 59 12.05 -1.64 11.38
CA LEU A 59 13.01 -0.83 12.14
C LEU A 59 14.24 -1.63 12.58
N GLU A 60 14.02 -2.88 12.98
CA GLU A 60 15.09 -3.80 13.33
C GLU A 60 15.93 -4.19 12.12
N ALA A 61 15.30 -4.48 10.97
CA ALA A 61 16.02 -4.79 9.73
C ALA A 61 16.94 -3.64 9.27
N LEU A 62 16.52 -2.38 9.45
CA LEU A 62 17.34 -1.21 9.12
C LEU A 62 18.67 -1.16 9.90
N LYS A 63 18.70 -1.67 11.14
CA LYS A 63 19.91 -1.70 11.98
C LYS A 63 21.01 -2.62 11.44
N TYR A 64 20.65 -3.63 10.66
CA TYR A 64 21.60 -4.64 10.16
C TYR A 64 22.24 -4.26 8.82
N GLY A 65 22.27 -2.97 8.47
CA GLY A 65 22.94 -2.47 7.27
C GLY A 65 22.10 -2.63 6.00
N THR A 66 20.83 -2.20 6.05
CA THR A 66 19.98 -2.18 4.85
C THR A 66 20.62 -1.25 3.80
N PRO A 67 20.92 -1.74 2.58
CA PRO A 67 21.53 -0.90 1.56
C PRO A 67 20.53 0.12 0.99
N PRO A 68 21.01 1.22 0.40
CA PRO A 68 20.16 2.13 -0.37
C PRO A 68 19.39 1.36 -1.43
N CYS A 69 18.06 1.48 -1.44
CA CYS A 69 17.20 0.83 -2.41
C CYS A 69 16.12 1.77 -2.92
N ALA A 70 15.66 1.51 -4.14
CA ALA A 70 14.57 2.21 -4.78
C ALA A 70 13.73 1.19 -5.54
N GLY A 71 12.47 1.51 -5.79
CA GLY A 71 11.58 0.62 -6.52
C GLY A 71 10.45 1.37 -7.19
N ILE A 72 9.74 0.68 -8.08
CA ILE A 72 8.57 1.20 -8.78
C ILE A 72 7.53 0.09 -8.87
N ALA A 73 6.25 0.45 -8.80
CA ALA A 73 5.14 -0.44 -9.06
C ALA A 73 4.31 0.11 -10.22
N PHE A 74 3.83 -0.77 -11.09
CA PHE A 74 2.93 -0.41 -12.20
C PHE A 74 1.51 -0.85 -11.89
N GLY A 75 0.54 0.02 -12.19
CA GLY A 75 -0.87 -0.31 -12.24
C GLY A 75 -1.14 -1.19 -13.46
N TRP A 76 -0.89 -2.48 -13.34
CA TRP A 76 -0.83 -3.38 -14.51
C TRP A 76 -2.15 -3.43 -15.29
N ASP A 77 -3.30 -3.48 -14.61
CA ASP A 77 -4.60 -3.44 -15.27
C ASP A 77 -4.81 -2.14 -16.05
N ARG A 78 -4.34 -1.00 -15.52
CA ARG A 78 -4.41 0.28 -16.22
C ARG A 78 -3.48 0.31 -17.43
N CYS A 79 -2.28 -0.25 -17.33
CA CYS A 79 -1.38 -0.39 -18.47
C CYS A 79 -2.06 -1.17 -19.59
N VAL A 80 -2.69 -2.30 -19.28
CA VAL A 80 -3.38 -3.14 -20.27
C VAL A 80 -4.62 -2.43 -20.82
N GLU A 81 -5.42 -1.74 -19.99
CA GLU A 81 -6.56 -0.92 -20.42
C GLU A 81 -6.13 0.09 -21.51
N LEU A 82 -5.07 0.85 -21.26
CA LEU A 82 -4.54 1.84 -22.20
C LEU A 82 -3.98 1.20 -23.48
N LEU A 83 -3.23 0.10 -23.34
CA LEU A 83 -2.66 -0.62 -24.49
C LEU A 83 -3.72 -1.25 -25.38
N THR A 84 -4.86 -1.64 -24.80
CA THR A 84 -5.98 -2.28 -25.53
C THR A 84 -7.06 -1.28 -25.96
N GLY A 85 -6.90 0.01 -25.65
CA GLY A 85 -7.86 1.06 -25.98
C GLY A 85 -9.22 0.85 -25.34
N LYS A 86 -9.25 0.30 -24.12
CA LYS A 86 -10.46 0.03 -23.35
C LYS A 86 -10.80 1.21 -22.46
N ASP A 87 -12.09 1.36 -22.14
CA ASP A 87 -12.58 2.49 -21.34
C ASP A 87 -12.54 2.20 -19.84
N THR A 88 -12.35 0.93 -19.45
CA THR A 88 -12.29 0.52 -18.05
C THR A 88 -11.47 -0.76 -17.85
N ILE A 89 -10.76 -0.81 -16.73
CA ILE A 89 -9.99 -1.99 -16.30
C ILE A 89 -10.84 -3.26 -16.21
N ARG A 90 -12.17 -3.13 -16.06
CA ARG A 90 -13.07 -4.30 -16.05
C ARG A 90 -13.04 -5.08 -17.37
N GLU A 91 -12.71 -4.42 -18.48
CA GLU A 91 -12.63 -5.06 -19.79
C GLU A 91 -11.32 -5.85 -20.01
N VAL A 92 -10.34 -5.71 -19.11
CA VAL A 92 -9.06 -6.43 -19.17
C VAL A 92 -8.87 -7.41 -18.01
N ILE A 93 -9.88 -7.55 -17.15
CA ILE A 93 -9.93 -8.51 -16.05
C ILE A 93 -10.96 -9.59 -16.40
N ALA A 94 -10.60 -10.87 -16.25
CA ALA A 94 -11.49 -11.97 -16.64
C ALA A 94 -12.81 -12.01 -15.85
N PHE A 95 -12.76 -11.76 -14.53
CA PHE A 95 -13.93 -11.78 -13.63
C PHE A 95 -13.95 -10.51 -12.74
N PRO A 96 -14.27 -9.35 -13.33
CA PRO A 96 -14.18 -8.08 -12.63
C PRO A 96 -15.25 -7.95 -11.56
N LYS A 97 -15.00 -7.10 -10.56
CA LYS A 97 -15.96 -6.78 -9.52
C LYS A 97 -16.76 -5.53 -9.88
N PHE A 98 -17.99 -5.49 -9.40
CA PHE A 98 -18.90 -4.35 -9.52
C PHE A 98 -18.84 -3.47 -8.25
N GLY A 99 -19.69 -2.44 -8.20
CA GLY A 99 -19.78 -1.54 -7.05
C GLY A 99 -19.92 -2.29 -5.72
N ALA A 100 -19.31 -1.75 -4.67
CA ALA A 100 -19.20 -2.36 -3.35
C ALA A 100 -18.47 -3.72 -3.30
N GLY A 101 -17.57 -3.99 -4.26
CA GLY A 101 -16.71 -5.19 -4.24
C GLY A 101 -17.44 -6.50 -4.54
N LYS A 102 -18.65 -6.43 -5.09
CA LYS A 102 -19.49 -7.60 -5.37
C LYS A 102 -19.08 -8.29 -6.67
N ASP A 103 -19.16 -9.61 -6.66
CA ASP A 103 -19.04 -10.46 -7.83
C ASP A 103 -20.42 -10.95 -8.26
N LEU A 104 -20.95 -10.40 -9.36
CA LEU A 104 -22.28 -10.77 -9.85
C LEU A 104 -22.32 -12.16 -10.48
N LEU A 105 -21.18 -12.71 -10.92
CA LEU A 105 -21.11 -14.04 -11.51
C LEU A 105 -21.29 -15.12 -10.46
N THR A 106 -20.64 -14.95 -9.31
CA THR A 106 -20.61 -15.96 -8.24
C THR A 106 -21.56 -15.65 -7.08
N GLY A 107 -22.09 -14.43 -7.02
CA GLY A 107 -22.89 -13.96 -5.89
C GLY A 107 -22.06 -13.61 -4.65
N ALA A 108 -20.75 -13.39 -4.80
CA ALA A 108 -19.87 -13.05 -3.68
C ALA A 108 -19.93 -11.55 -3.33
N PRO A 109 -19.66 -11.17 -2.05
CA PRO A 109 -19.48 -12.05 -0.90
C PRO A 109 -20.80 -12.69 -0.44
N SER A 110 -20.72 -13.84 0.21
CA SER A 110 -21.85 -14.57 0.80
C SER A 110 -21.64 -14.80 2.30
N SER A 111 -22.72 -15.15 3.01
CA SER A 111 -22.65 -15.50 4.43
C SER A 111 -21.89 -16.79 4.67
N ILE A 112 -21.12 -16.85 5.77
CA ILE A 112 -20.50 -18.08 6.28
C ILE A 112 -21.38 -18.74 7.35
N THR A 113 -21.14 -20.03 7.62
CA THR A 113 -21.84 -20.74 8.70
C THR A 113 -21.36 -20.30 10.08
N ALA A 114 -22.18 -20.52 11.10
CA ALA A 114 -21.81 -20.26 12.49
C ALA A 114 -20.59 -21.09 12.94
N LEU A 115 -20.46 -22.33 12.45
CA LEU A 115 -19.31 -23.19 12.74
C LEU A 115 -18.02 -22.58 12.18
N GLN A 116 -18.01 -22.17 10.90
CA GLN A 116 -16.85 -21.51 10.28
C GLN A 116 -16.46 -20.21 10.99
N ARG A 117 -17.45 -19.41 11.41
CA ARG A 117 -17.20 -18.17 12.16
C ARG A 117 -16.51 -18.45 13.50
N LYS A 118 -16.99 -19.47 14.22
CA LYS A 118 -16.41 -19.94 15.49
C LYS A 118 -14.99 -20.49 15.30
N GLU A 119 -14.77 -21.33 14.31
CA GLU A 119 -13.45 -21.91 14.00
C GLU A 119 -12.43 -20.87 13.57
N ALA A 120 -12.87 -19.80 12.89
CA ALA A 120 -12.02 -18.67 12.52
C ALA A 120 -11.66 -17.75 13.72
N GLY A 121 -12.23 -17.99 14.91
CA GLY A 121 -11.99 -17.16 16.10
C GLY A 121 -12.58 -15.75 15.99
N VAL A 122 -13.47 -15.51 15.03
CA VAL A 122 -14.19 -14.23 14.92
C VAL A 122 -15.22 -14.19 16.06
N ASP A 123 -15.27 -13.07 16.79
CA ASP A 123 -16.03 -12.89 18.05
C ASP A 123 -15.57 -13.74 19.24
N TYR A 124 -14.32 -14.21 19.19
CA TYR A 124 -13.67 -14.76 20.38
C TYR A 124 -13.37 -13.62 21.37
N GLU A 125 -14.09 -13.57 22.48
CA GLU A 125 -13.69 -12.76 23.64
C GLU A 125 -12.49 -13.47 24.31
N GLN A 126 -11.38 -12.74 24.48
CA GLN A 126 -10.22 -13.18 25.25
C GLN A 126 -10.53 -13.23 26.74
#